data_AF-A0A7T3X558-F1
#
_entry.id   AF-A0A7T3X558-F1
#
_cell.length_a   1.000
_cell.length_b   1.000
_cell.length_c   1.000
_cell.angle_alpha   90.00
_cell.angle_beta   90.00
_cell.angle_gamma   90.00
#
_symmetry.space_group_name_H-M   'P 1'
#
loop_
_entity.id
_entity.type
_entity.pdbx_description
1 polymer ?
#
loop_
_entity_poly.entity_id
_entity_poly.type
_entity_poly.pdbx_seq_one_letter_code
_entity_poly.pdbx_strand_id
1 'polypeptide(L)'
;MNDLFELEAPLDDQGTTEAGPAHMQPPAPVSPLTKHWEAAVDEFATSGCDVKRNRNITQELLALGAIRAVYWLSLGSGEVALAREIAEWWADCAPIHGLGETIK
;
A
#
# COMPACT_ATOMS: atom_id res chain seq x y z
N MET A 1 2.40 -2.66 65.07
CA MET A 1 1.71 -1.67 64.21
C MET A 1 2.65 -1.29 63.08
N ASN A 2 2.50 -2.00 61.96
CA ASN A 2 2.69 -1.52 60.58
C ASN A 2 2.31 -2.71 59.69
N ASP A 3 1.00 -2.93 59.58
CA ASP A 3 0.39 -3.78 58.55
C ASP A 3 0.37 -2.95 57.26
N LEU A 4 1.33 -3.21 56.39
CA LEU A 4 1.46 -2.55 55.09
C LEU A 4 0.88 -3.52 54.06
N PHE A 5 -0.41 -3.38 53.79
CA PHE A 5 -1.16 -3.95 52.66
C PHE A 5 -0.32 -4.71 51.62
N GLU A 6 -0.12 -6.02 51.81
CA GLU A 6 0.19 -6.92 50.70
C GLU A 6 -1.12 -7.18 49.95
N LEU A 7 -1.43 -6.27 49.03
CA LEU A 7 -2.49 -6.48 48.05
C LEU A 7 -1.88 -7.29 46.90
N GLU A 8 -1.95 -8.61 46.99
CA GLU A 8 -1.60 -9.49 45.89
C GLU A 8 -2.57 -9.22 44.73
N ALA A 9 -2.02 -8.73 43.61
CA ALA A 9 -2.81 -8.45 42.43
C ALA A 9 -3.43 -9.77 41.93
N PRO A 10 -4.74 -9.81 41.62
CA PRO A 10 -5.30 -10.96 40.94
C PRO A 10 -4.49 -11.20 39.67
N LEU A 11 -3.84 -12.36 39.56
CA LEU A 11 -3.40 -12.86 38.27
C LEU A 11 -4.68 -13.04 37.48
N ASP A 12 -4.97 -12.06 36.62
CA ASP A 12 -5.86 -12.27 35.49
C ASP A 12 -5.22 -13.41 34.67
N ASP A 13 -5.61 -14.64 34.98
CA ASP A 13 -5.52 -15.78 34.09
C ASP A 13 -6.48 -15.50 32.94
N GLN A 14 -6.13 -14.47 32.16
CA GLN A 14 -6.83 -14.03 30.98
C GLN A 14 -6.48 -15.06 29.93
N GLY A 15 -7.20 -16.18 30.02
CA GLY A 15 -7.27 -17.21 29.02
C GLY A 15 -7.28 -16.55 27.67
N THR A 16 -6.37 -17.05 26.82
CA THR A 16 -6.33 -16.86 25.37
C THR A 16 -7.55 -16.11 24.87
N THR A 17 -7.36 -14.83 24.56
CA THR A 17 -8.38 -13.99 23.95
C THR A 17 -8.96 -14.77 22.77
N GLU A 18 -10.15 -15.31 22.94
CA GLU A 18 -10.87 -15.99 21.88
C GLU A 18 -11.22 -14.90 20.88
N ALA A 19 -10.35 -14.74 19.88
CA ALA A 19 -10.63 -13.90 18.73
C ALA A 19 -11.99 -14.37 18.20
N GLY A 20 -12.99 -13.50 18.29
CA GLY A 20 -14.35 -13.81 17.85
C GLY A 20 -14.37 -14.29 16.40
N PRO A 21 -15.54 -14.72 15.91
CA PRO A 21 -15.67 -15.29 14.57
C PRO A 21 -14.94 -14.44 13.52
N ALA A 22 -14.23 -15.06 12.58
CA ALA A 22 -13.40 -14.36 11.59
C ALA A 22 -14.15 -13.24 10.82
N HIS A 23 -15.49 -13.29 10.75
CA HIS A 23 -16.34 -12.26 10.14
C HIS A 23 -16.56 -11.00 11.00
N MET A 24 -16.18 -11.02 12.28
CA MET A 24 -16.23 -9.87 13.19
C MET A 24 -14.87 -9.19 13.36
N GLN A 25 -13.82 -9.74 12.73
CA GLN A 25 -12.50 -9.15 12.80
C GLN A 25 -12.44 -7.92 11.88
N PRO A 26 -11.86 -6.78 12.34
CA PRO A 26 -11.61 -5.65 11.46
C PRO A 26 -10.82 -6.11 10.23
N PRO A 27 -11.12 -5.57 9.03
CA PRO A 27 -10.33 -5.86 7.84
C PRO A 27 -8.86 -5.67 8.14
N ALA A 28 -8.01 -6.56 7.61
CA ALA A 28 -6.58 -6.44 7.76
C ALA A 28 -6.14 -5.01 7.35
N PRO A 29 -5.26 -4.35 8.12
CA PRO A 29 -4.80 -3.03 7.78
C PRO A 29 -4.15 -3.06 6.40
N VAL A 30 -4.72 -2.33 5.43
CA VAL A 30 -4.15 -2.19 4.09
C VAL A 30 -2.86 -1.38 4.19
N SER A 31 -1.78 -1.86 3.55
CA SER A 31 -0.49 -1.17 3.56
C SER A 31 -0.65 0.26 3.03
N PRO A 32 -0.01 1.26 3.65
CA PRO A 32 0.06 2.61 3.09
C PRO A 32 0.58 2.63 1.65
N LEU A 33 1.53 1.75 1.31
CA LEU A 33 2.09 1.66 -0.04
C LEU A 33 1.05 1.21 -1.06
N THR A 34 0.16 0.28 -0.71
CA THR A 34 -0.96 -0.14 -1.57
C THR A 34 -1.89 1.03 -1.87
N LYS A 35 -2.21 1.86 -0.86
CA LYS A 35 -3.06 3.04 -1.07
C LYS A 35 -2.41 4.09 -1.97
N HIS A 36 -1.09 4.29 -1.81
CA HIS A 36 -0.34 5.20 -2.67
C HIS A 36 -0.22 4.69 -4.10
N TRP A 37 -0.10 3.36 -4.27
CA TRP A 37 -0.18 2.72 -5.57
C TRP A 37 -1.52 2.99 -6.26
N GLU A 38 -2.64 2.66 -5.60
CA GLU A 38 -3.99 2.89 -6.11
C GLU A 38 -4.20 4.35 -6.54
N ALA A 39 -3.85 5.30 -5.66
CA ALA A 39 -3.98 6.73 -5.95
C ALA A 39 -3.15 7.16 -7.17
N ALA A 40 -1.92 6.67 -7.30
CA ALA A 40 -1.05 7.04 -8.42
C ALA A 40 -1.55 6.47 -9.77
N VAL A 41 -2.14 5.27 -9.76
CA VAL A 41 -2.79 4.69 -10.95
C VAL A 41 -4.01 5.51 -11.37
N ASP A 42 -4.84 5.92 -10.41
CA ASP A 42 -6.01 6.77 -10.68
C ASP A 42 -5.60 8.14 -11.24
N GLU A 43 -4.54 8.74 -10.70
CA GLU A 43 -3.98 10.00 -11.20
C GLU A 43 -3.44 9.87 -12.62
N PHE A 44 -2.77 8.75 -12.93
CA PHE A 44 -2.32 8.43 -14.28
C PHE A 44 -3.50 8.29 -15.25
N ALA A 45 -4.54 7.56 -14.87
CA ALA A 45 -5.75 7.40 -15.69
C ALA A 45 -6.45 8.75 -15.94
N THR A 46 -6.53 9.61 -14.91
CA THR A 46 -7.16 10.92 -14.96
C THR A 46 -6.38 11.94 -15.80
N SER A 47 -5.07 11.70 -16.04
CA SER A 47 -4.22 12.59 -16.84
C SER A 47 -4.61 12.69 -18.33
N GLY A 48 -5.64 11.96 -18.76
CA GLY A 48 -6.17 12.06 -20.12
C GLY A 48 -5.32 11.27 -21.11
N CYS A 49 -4.84 10.10 -20.69
CA CYS A 49 -4.13 9.11 -21.50
C CYS A 49 -5.01 8.46 -22.59
N ASP A 50 -6.03 9.17 -23.06
CA ASP A 50 -6.97 8.75 -24.08
C ASP A 50 -6.66 9.50 -25.40
N VAL A 51 -6.86 8.84 -26.54
CA VAL A 51 -6.39 9.22 -27.88
C VAL A 51 -6.94 10.58 -28.36
N LYS A 52 -7.90 11.15 -27.63
CA LYS A 52 -8.57 12.43 -27.90
C LYS A 52 -7.93 13.62 -27.17
N ARG A 53 -6.63 13.83 -27.39
CA ARG A 53 -5.93 15.14 -27.45
C ARG A 53 -5.99 16.13 -26.27
N ASN A 54 -6.34 15.74 -25.04
CA ASN A 54 -6.12 16.62 -23.87
C ASN A 54 -5.31 15.94 -22.77
N ARG A 55 -4.12 15.45 -23.14
CA ARG A 55 -3.18 14.78 -22.24
C ARG A 55 -2.51 15.83 -21.35
N ASN A 56 -2.77 15.76 -20.05
CA ASN A 56 -2.06 16.56 -19.06
C ASN A 56 -0.71 15.89 -18.76
N ILE A 57 0.28 16.18 -19.61
CA ILE A 57 1.62 15.58 -19.56
C ILE A 57 2.28 15.77 -18.19
N THR A 58 2.07 16.92 -17.54
CA THR A 58 2.64 17.19 -16.22
C THR A 58 2.05 16.25 -15.17
N GLN A 59 0.73 16.09 -15.14
CA GLN A 59 0.06 15.20 -14.20
C GLN A 59 0.45 13.74 -14.45
N GLU A 60 0.56 13.34 -15.70
CA GLU A 60 1.00 11.99 -16.05
C GLU A 60 2.43 11.69 -15.59
N LEU A 61 3.38 12.59 -15.87
CA LEU A 61 4.78 12.40 -15.45
C LEU A 61 4.90 12.38 -13.92
N LEU A 62 4.10 13.17 -13.22
CA LEU A 62 4.03 13.13 -11.76
C LEU A 62 3.50 11.78 -11.25
N ALA A 63 2.41 11.28 -11.84
CA ALA A 63 1.84 9.98 -11.49
C ALA A 63 2.84 8.84 -11.77
N LEU A 64 3.50 8.82 -12.92
CA LEU A 64 4.54 7.84 -13.26
C LEU A 64 5.75 7.91 -12.31
N GLY A 65 6.14 9.13 -11.90
CA GLY A 65 7.16 9.34 -10.89
C GLY A 65 6.77 8.76 -9.53
N ALA A 66 5.51 8.97 -9.11
CA ALA A 66 4.96 8.41 -7.88
C ALA A 66 4.93 6.88 -7.94
N ILE A 67 4.44 6.28 -9.04
CA ILE A 67 4.43 4.83 -9.26
C ILE A 67 5.83 4.24 -9.12
N ARG A 68 6.83 4.87 -9.76
CA ARG A 68 8.22 4.42 -9.67
C ARG A 68 8.77 4.52 -8.23
N ALA A 69 8.41 5.56 -7.48
CA ALA A 69 8.80 5.67 -6.09
C ALA A 69 8.16 4.56 -5.23
N VAL A 70 6.86 4.30 -5.41
CA VAL A 70 6.14 3.24 -4.69
C VAL A 70 6.73 1.87 -4.99
N TYR A 71 7.13 1.59 -6.24
CA TYR A 71 7.83 0.35 -6.60
C TYR A 71 9.11 0.14 -5.78
N TRP A 72 10.02 1.11 -5.76
CA TRP A 72 11.28 0.98 -5.04
C TRP A 72 11.09 0.93 -3.52
N LEU A 73 10.11 1.67 -2.98
CA LEU A 73 9.74 1.59 -1.57
C LEU A 73 9.17 0.22 -1.23
N SER A 74 8.30 -0.35 -2.07
CA SER A 74 7.72 -1.68 -1.87
C SER A 74 8.81 -2.76 -1.86
N LEU A 75 9.77 -2.69 -2.78
CA LEU A 75 10.94 -3.58 -2.75
C LEU A 75 11.78 -3.41 -1.48
N GLY A 76 12.08 -2.17 -1.09
CA GLY A 76 12.87 -1.87 0.10
C GLY A 76 12.19 -2.28 1.41
N SER A 77 10.86 -2.26 1.44
CA SER A 77 10.02 -2.67 2.57
C SER A 77 9.69 -4.16 2.60
N GLY A 78 10.11 -4.94 1.59
CA GLY A 78 9.82 -6.37 1.49
C GLY A 78 8.40 -6.71 1.02
N GLU A 79 7.64 -5.73 0.53
CA GLU A 79 6.31 -5.91 -0.07
C GLU A 79 6.44 -6.39 -1.52
N VAL A 80 7.03 -7.59 -1.71
CA VAL A 80 7.37 -8.13 -3.04
C VAL A 80 6.15 -8.34 -3.93
N ALA A 81 5.00 -8.70 -3.36
CA ALA A 81 3.76 -8.86 -4.12
C ALA A 81 3.32 -7.54 -4.79
N LEU A 82 3.35 -6.43 -4.03
CA LEU A 82 3.01 -5.11 -4.54
C LEU A 82 4.04 -4.62 -5.56
N ALA A 83 5.33 -4.79 -5.27
CA ALA A 83 6.39 -4.42 -6.22
C ALA A 83 6.24 -5.15 -7.57
N ARG A 84 5.87 -6.43 -7.52
CA ARG A 84 5.61 -7.23 -8.72
C ARG A 84 4.39 -6.73 -9.49
N GLU A 85 3.28 -6.46 -8.81
CA GLU A 85 2.08 -5.88 -9.44
C GLU A 85 2.41 -4.58 -10.19
N ILE A 86 3.20 -3.70 -9.58
CA ILE A 86 3.63 -2.45 -10.20
C ILE A 86 4.52 -2.70 -11.42
N ALA A 87 5.42 -3.68 -11.36
CA ALA A 87 6.29 -4.03 -12.48
C ALA A 87 5.49 -4.58 -13.67
N GLU A 88 4.51 -5.45 -13.41
CA GLU A 88 3.60 -5.98 -14.42
C GLU A 88 2.78 -4.84 -15.07
N TRP A 89 2.18 -3.96 -14.26
CA TRP A 89 1.46 -2.79 -14.77
C TRP A 89 2.36 -1.86 -15.61
N TRP A 90 3.60 -1.62 -15.17
CA TRP A 90 4.54 -0.75 -15.89
C TRP A 90 4.87 -1.33 -17.26
N ALA A 91 5.07 -2.66 -17.36
CA ALA A 91 5.31 -3.31 -18.64
C ALA A 91 4.14 -3.14 -19.61
N ASP A 92 2.90 -3.28 -19.12
CA ASP A 92 1.69 -3.09 -19.91
C ASP A 92 1.50 -1.63 -20.36
N CYS A 93 1.88 -0.66 -19.52
CA CYS A 93 1.75 0.77 -19.80
C CYS A 93 2.95 1.38 -20.53
N ALA A 94 4.09 0.68 -20.61
CA ALA A 94 5.30 1.12 -21.33
C ALA A 94 5.07 1.64 -22.76
N PRO A 95 4.26 0.99 -23.62
CA PRO A 95 3.96 1.50 -24.97
C PRO A 95 3.14 2.80 -24.97
N ILE A 96 2.46 3.10 -23.85
CA ILE A 96 1.53 4.22 -23.71
C ILE A 96 2.25 5.49 -23.21
N HIS A 97 3.08 5.34 -22.17
CA HIS A 97 3.83 6.48 -21.60
C HIS A 97 5.21 6.69 -22.24
N GLY A 98 5.76 5.69 -22.94
CA GLY A 98 6.99 5.84 -23.73
C GLY A 98 8.28 6.05 -22.93
N LEU A 99 8.30 5.71 -21.63
CA LEU A 99 9.49 5.84 -20.76
C LEU A 99 10.37 4.57 -20.73
N GLY A 100 9.99 3.50 -21.42
CA GLY A 100 10.76 2.25 -21.49
C GLY A 100 10.75 1.38 -20.22
N GLU A 101 11.61 0.36 -20.18
CA GLU A 101 11.65 -0.71 -19.16
C GLU A 101 12.37 -0.32 -17.84
N THR A 102 11.97 0.79 -17.23
CA THR A 102 12.69 1.32 -16.05
C THR A 102 12.35 0.59 -14.73
N ILE A 103 11.33 -0.26 -14.74
CA ILE A 103 10.84 -1.11 -13.64
C ILE A 103 10.80 -2.56 -14.14
N LYS A 104 11.20 -3.54 -13.32
CA LYS A 104 11.34 -4.97 -13.70
C LYS A 104 11.01 -5.93 -12.56
#